data_AF-A0A1G3L161-F1
#
_entry.id   AF-A0A1G3L161-F1
#
_cell.length_a   1.000
_cell.length_b   1.000
_cell.length_c   1.000
_cell.angle_alpha   90.00
_cell.angle_beta   90.00
_cell.angle_gamma   90.00
#
_symmetry.space_group_name_H-M   'P 1'
#
loop_
_entity.id
_entity.type
_entity.pdbx_description
1 polymer ?
#
loop_
_entity_poly.entity_id
_entity_poly.type
_entity_poly.pdbx_seq_one_letter_code
_entity_poly.pdbx_strand_id
1 'polypeptide(L)'
;MRVHNLVKDLVVQKVEEMFSKKDELQEKDLGLTQDCMQDVVCYVLNRTQPEYVVSGRGMAHSESSDYNKKLQRLADIIRLIQEGMEAVSKRRRPRDGETEVGNMQGSFFNFPSIIGRLFNGENFSPISDVKVYLLENGVPVPVIDPNWQNPYMMVINTAGTYLFWPHPLRAEGEGIERTFAMEISVDDPLYESLRIPFEFTITSQNRFVDFVNSSDSFRIKDQYLFPRE
;
A
#
# COMPACT_ATOMS: atom_id res chain seq x y z
N MET A 1 -21.24 8.76 -13.93
CA MET A 1 -20.70 7.72 -14.85
C MET A 1 -19.82 6.80 -14.03
N ARG A 2 -20.11 5.48 -13.98
CA ARG A 2 -19.31 4.50 -13.23
C ARG A 2 -18.49 3.69 -14.23
N VAL A 3 -17.16 3.78 -14.13
CA VAL A 3 -16.24 3.00 -14.97
C VAL A 3 -16.03 1.64 -14.29
N HIS A 4 -16.15 0.56 -15.06
CA HIS A 4 -15.97 -0.82 -14.58
C HIS A 4 -14.76 -1.46 -15.24
N ASN A 5 -13.96 -2.23 -14.50
CA ASN A 5 -12.86 -3.02 -15.04
C ASN A 5 -13.27 -4.49 -15.07
N LEU A 6 -13.59 -5.03 -16.25
CA LEU A 6 -14.06 -6.41 -16.40
C LEU A 6 -13.02 -7.45 -15.95
N VAL A 7 -11.75 -7.11 -16.06
CA VAL A 7 -10.63 -7.96 -15.61
C VAL A 7 -10.57 -8.04 -14.11
N LYS A 8 -10.88 -6.95 -13.41
CA LYS A 8 -10.92 -6.95 -11.95
C LYS A 8 -11.91 -7.99 -11.47
N ASP A 9 -13.11 -7.95 -12.04
CA ASP A 9 -14.20 -8.86 -11.64
C ASP A 9 -13.83 -10.31 -11.93
N LEU A 10 -13.27 -10.60 -13.11
CA LEU A 10 -12.80 -11.94 -13.47
C LEU A 10 -11.67 -12.44 -12.56
N VAL A 11 -10.67 -11.60 -12.27
CA VAL A 11 -9.53 -11.98 -11.42
C VAL A 11 -9.99 -12.25 -10.00
N VAL A 12 -10.81 -11.39 -9.42
CA VAL A 12 -11.36 -11.59 -8.05
C VAL A 12 -12.11 -12.91 -7.98
N GLN A 13 -13.04 -13.14 -8.91
CA GLN A 13 -13.80 -14.40 -8.96
C GLN A 13 -12.88 -15.63 -9.07
N LYS A 14 -11.87 -15.60 -9.95
CA LYS A 14 -10.99 -16.75 -10.16
C LYS A 14 -10.03 -17.00 -9.00
N VAL A 15 -9.57 -15.95 -8.32
CA VAL A 15 -8.77 -16.11 -7.10
C VAL A 15 -9.64 -16.73 -6.00
N GLU A 16 -10.86 -16.24 -5.78
CA GLU A 16 -11.81 -16.81 -4.81
C GLU A 16 -12.04 -18.31 -5.07
N GLU A 17 -12.36 -18.69 -6.32
CA GLU A 17 -12.53 -20.10 -6.72
C GLU A 17 -11.30 -20.96 -6.40
N MET A 18 -10.08 -20.44 -6.60
CA MET A 18 -8.83 -21.16 -6.34
C MET A 18 -8.53 -21.31 -4.85
N PHE A 19 -8.85 -20.29 -4.04
CA PHE A 19 -8.72 -20.37 -2.59
C PHE A 19 -9.71 -21.37 -1.98
N SER A 20 -10.99 -21.34 -2.41
CA SER A 20 -11.99 -22.31 -1.96
C SER A 20 -11.63 -23.75 -2.33
N LYS A 21 -11.16 -24.00 -3.56
CA LYS A 21 -10.74 -25.35 -3.98
C LYS A 21 -9.53 -25.87 -3.21
N LYS A 22 -8.62 -25.00 -2.78
CA LYS A 22 -7.45 -25.40 -2.00
C LYS A 22 -7.87 -25.94 -0.63
N ASP A 23 -8.85 -25.30 0.01
CA ASP A 23 -9.42 -25.77 1.28
C ASP A 23 -10.10 -27.15 1.11
N GLU A 24 -10.71 -27.40 -0.05
CA GLU A 24 -11.33 -28.69 -0.38
C GLU A 24 -10.33 -29.80 -0.73
N LEU A 25 -9.20 -29.47 -1.38
CA LEU A 25 -8.29 -30.46 -1.98
C LEU A 25 -7.08 -30.86 -1.13
N GLN A 26 -6.87 -30.26 0.05
CA GLN A 26 -5.68 -30.49 0.92
C GLN A 26 -4.35 -30.44 0.14
N GLU A 27 -4.26 -29.65 -0.92
CA GLU A 27 -3.01 -29.48 -1.67
C GLU A 27 -1.96 -28.76 -0.82
N LYS A 28 -0.68 -28.96 -1.17
CA LYS A 28 0.52 -28.40 -0.51
C LYS A 28 0.21 -27.16 0.32
N ASP A 29 0.43 -27.28 1.63
CA ASP A 29 0.12 -26.20 2.56
C ASP A 29 1.07 -25.01 2.36
N LEU A 30 0.72 -24.12 1.43
CA LEU A 30 1.36 -22.82 1.24
C LEU A 30 1.06 -21.87 2.44
N GLY A 31 0.23 -22.30 3.39
CA GLY A 31 -0.30 -21.55 4.54
C GLY A 31 -0.83 -20.17 4.19
N LEU A 32 -1.46 -20.07 3.02
CA LEU A 32 -2.20 -18.89 2.59
C LEU A 32 -3.52 -18.84 3.36
N THR A 33 -3.85 -17.69 3.95
CA THR A 33 -5.14 -17.43 4.61
C THR A 33 -6.04 -16.60 3.70
N GLN A 34 -7.33 -16.46 4.04
CA GLN A 34 -8.26 -15.59 3.31
C GLN A 34 -7.75 -14.16 3.17
N ASP A 35 -7.07 -13.63 4.18
CA ASP A 35 -6.46 -12.30 4.12
C ASP A 35 -5.36 -12.18 3.04
N CYS A 36 -4.73 -13.28 2.61
CA CYS A 36 -3.74 -13.29 1.53
C CYS A 36 -4.38 -13.18 0.14
N MET A 37 -5.70 -13.35 0.05
CA MET A 37 -6.44 -13.29 -1.21
C MET A 37 -6.26 -11.93 -1.88
N GLN A 38 -6.33 -10.84 -1.09
CA GLN A 38 -6.16 -9.48 -1.61
C GLN A 38 -4.76 -9.26 -2.19
N ASP A 39 -3.70 -9.82 -1.60
CA ASP A 39 -2.32 -9.76 -2.11
C ASP A 39 -2.23 -10.44 -3.48
N VAL A 40 -2.84 -11.62 -3.63
CA VAL A 40 -2.84 -12.38 -4.88
C VAL A 40 -3.62 -11.63 -5.95
N VAL A 41 -4.80 -11.08 -5.61
CA VAL A 41 -5.57 -10.22 -6.53
C VAL A 41 -4.71 -9.03 -6.99
N CYS A 42 -4.07 -8.31 -6.06
CA CYS A 42 -3.17 -7.21 -6.39
C CYS A 42 -1.98 -7.65 -7.26
N TYR A 43 -1.38 -8.81 -6.97
CA TYR A 43 -0.27 -9.37 -7.74
C TYR A 43 -0.65 -9.60 -9.22
N VAL A 44 -1.84 -10.17 -9.45
CA VAL A 44 -2.35 -10.51 -10.79
C VAL A 44 -2.80 -9.27 -11.54
N LEU A 45 -3.52 -8.35 -10.89
CA LEU A 45 -4.00 -7.12 -11.53
C LEU A 45 -2.86 -6.21 -11.98
N ASN A 46 -1.77 -6.14 -11.21
CA ASN A 46 -0.57 -5.39 -11.59
C ASN A 46 0.20 -6.00 -12.78
N ARG A 47 -0.18 -7.21 -13.23
CA ARG A 47 0.45 -7.94 -14.35
C ARG A 47 -0.51 -8.25 -15.49
N THR A 48 -1.76 -7.79 -15.40
CA THR A 48 -2.79 -8.04 -16.40
C THR A 48 -3.26 -6.72 -17.00
N GLN A 49 -3.45 -6.68 -18.32
CA GLN A 49 -3.99 -5.50 -18.98
C GLN A 49 -5.46 -5.29 -18.57
N PRO A 50 -5.85 -4.10 -18.08
CA PRO A 50 -7.21 -3.82 -17.65
C PRO A 50 -8.13 -3.62 -18.86
N GLU A 51 -9.43 -3.85 -18.66
CA GLU A 51 -10.46 -3.64 -19.68
C GLU A 51 -11.62 -2.84 -19.10
N TYR A 52 -11.70 -1.57 -19.48
CA TYR A 52 -12.64 -0.63 -18.91
C TYR A 52 -13.88 -0.44 -19.77
N VAL A 53 -15.06 -0.46 -19.14
CA VAL A 53 -16.35 -0.20 -19.78
C VAL A 53 -17.18 0.78 -18.97
N VAL A 54 -18.05 1.53 -19.63
CA VAL A 54 -18.96 2.52 -19.02
C VAL A 54 -20.44 2.18 -19.17
N SER A 55 -20.77 1.13 -19.93
CA SER A 55 -22.16 0.74 -20.21
C SER A 55 -22.28 -0.74 -20.58
N GLY A 56 -23.51 -1.27 -20.49
CA GLY A 56 -23.83 -2.64 -20.92
C GLY A 56 -23.53 -2.91 -22.40
N ARG A 57 -23.54 -1.90 -23.28
CA ARG A 57 -23.10 -2.06 -24.68
C ARG A 57 -21.62 -2.40 -24.78
N GLY A 58 -20.78 -1.79 -23.93
CA GLY A 58 -19.36 -2.12 -23.85
C GLY A 58 -19.14 -3.56 -23.36
N MET A 59 -19.94 -3.99 -22.38
CA MET A 59 -19.93 -5.39 -21.91
C MET A 59 -20.32 -6.37 -23.02
N ALA A 60 -21.42 -6.10 -23.74
CA ALA A 60 -21.86 -6.94 -24.86
C ALA A 60 -20.79 -7.05 -25.98
N HIS A 61 -20.08 -5.97 -26.27
CA HIS A 61 -18.96 -6.01 -27.22
C HIS A 61 -17.80 -6.87 -26.72
N SER A 62 -17.41 -6.73 -25.44
CA SER A 62 -16.41 -7.61 -24.82
C SER A 62 -16.84 -9.07 -24.88
N GLU A 63 -18.14 -9.34 -24.66
CA GLU A 63 -18.69 -10.68 -24.74
C GLU A 63 -18.71 -11.26 -26.16
N SER A 64 -18.91 -10.42 -27.18
CA SER A 64 -18.88 -10.83 -28.59
C SER A 64 -17.46 -11.02 -29.15
N SER A 65 -16.42 -10.76 -28.36
CA SER A 65 -15.02 -10.92 -28.78
C SER A 65 -14.65 -12.39 -29.02
N ASP A 66 -13.58 -12.59 -29.80
CA ASP A 66 -13.05 -13.90 -30.20
C ASP A 66 -12.89 -14.85 -28.99
N TYR A 67 -13.64 -15.94 -29.01
CA TYR A 67 -13.67 -16.96 -27.96
C TYR A 67 -12.27 -17.52 -27.65
N ASN A 68 -11.42 -17.71 -28.67
CA ASN A 68 -10.07 -18.22 -28.48
C ASN A 68 -9.20 -17.26 -27.68
N LYS A 69 -9.34 -15.94 -27.92
CA LYS A 69 -8.62 -14.91 -27.16
C LYS A 69 -9.05 -14.88 -25.70
N LYS A 70 -10.35 -15.06 -25.42
CA LYS A 70 -10.85 -15.15 -24.04
C LYS A 70 -10.28 -16.37 -23.32
N LEU A 71 -10.24 -17.52 -23.98
CA LEU A 71 -9.70 -18.75 -23.40
C LEU A 71 -8.21 -18.62 -23.09
N GLN A 72 -7.42 -18.05 -24.00
CA GLN A 72 -6.01 -17.77 -23.77
C GLN A 72 -5.81 -16.80 -22.59
N ARG A 73 -6.56 -15.71 -22.55
CA ARG A 73 -6.50 -14.75 -21.44
C ARG A 73 -6.84 -15.41 -20.10
N LEU A 74 -7.86 -16.27 -20.08
CA LEU A 74 -8.23 -17.00 -18.87
C LEU A 74 -7.09 -17.92 -18.41
N ALA A 75 -6.46 -18.66 -19.32
CA ALA A 75 -5.32 -19.50 -19.02
C ALA A 75 -4.13 -18.69 -18.46
N ASP A 76 -3.85 -17.52 -19.07
CA ASP A 76 -2.80 -16.61 -18.60
C ASP A 76 -3.09 -16.07 -17.19
N ILE A 77 -4.34 -15.68 -16.91
CA ILE A 77 -4.77 -15.24 -15.57
C ILE A 77 -4.60 -16.37 -14.56
N ILE A 78 -5.04 -17.59 -14.87
CA ILE A 78 -4.90 -18.74 -13.95
C ILE A 78 -3.43 -19.01 -13.63
N ARG A 79 -2.54 -18.95 -14.63
CA ARG A 79 -1.10 -19.07 -14.42
C ARG A 79 -0.56 -17.98 -13.49
N LEU A 80 -0.95 -16.72 -13.71
CA LEU A 80 -0.56 -15.60 -12.85
C LEU A 80 -1.08 -15.75 -11.41
N ILE A 81 -2.27 -16.32 -11.22
CA ILE A 81 -2.82 -16.60 -9.88
C ILE A 81 -1.92 -17.60 -9.15
N GLN A 82 -1.53 -18.70 -9.80
CA GLN A 82 -0.63 -19.70 -9.21
C GLN A 82 0.73 -19.09 -8.84
N GLU A 83 1.33 -18.30 -9.74
CA GLU A 83 2.58 -17.58 -9.46
C GLU A 83 2.42 -16.58 -8.30
N GLY A 84 1.28 -15.89 -8.23
CA GLY A 84 0.94 -14.96 -7.16
C GLY A 84 0.82 -15.66 -5.80
N MET A 85 0.14 -16.81 -5.75
CA MET A 85 0.02 -17.63 -4.54
C MET A 85 1.39 -18.10 -4.03
N GLU A 86 2.28 -18.52 -4.93
CA GLU A 86 3.66 -18.88 -4.57
C GLU A 86 4.48 -17.68 -4.10
N ALA A 87 4.36 -16.53 -4.76
CA ALA A 87 5.10 -15.33 -4.40
C ALA A 87 4.67 -14.77 -3.04
N VAL A 88 3.37 -14.72 -2.78
CA VAL A 88 2.79 -14.23 -1.51
C VAL A 88 3.11 -15.19 -0.36
N SER A 89 3.09 -16.51 -0.59
CA SER A 89 3.43 -17.48 0.46
C SER A 89 4.88 -17.36 0.94
N LYS A 90 5.82 -17.00 0.05
CA LYS A 90 7.23 -16.76 0.38
C LYS A 90 7.50 -15.41 1.08
N ARG A 91 6.61 -14.43 0.91
CA ARG A 91 6.80 -13.04 1.37
C ARG A 91 5.61 -12.58 2.19
N ARG A 92 5.29 -13.34 3.25
CA ARG A 92 4.16 -13.01 4.11
C ARG A 92 4.35 -11.64 4.76
N ARG A 93 3.29 -10.84 4.73
CA ARG A 93 3.24 -9.57 5.46
C ARG A 93 3.24 -9.87 6.97
N PRO A 94 3.99 -9.11 7.80
CA PRO A 94 3.79 -9.11 9.23
C PRO A 94 2.36 -8.65 9.49
N ARG A 95 1.50 -9.52 10.05
CA ARG A 95 0.13 -9.18 10.40
C ARG A 95 -0.01 -9.20 11.90
N ASP A 96 0.07 -8.01 12.50
CA ASP A 96 -0.32 -7.79 13.88
C ASP A 96 -1.51 -6.82 13.88
N GLY A 97 -2.70 -7.34 14.19
CA GLY A 97 -3.88 -6.53 14.51
C GLY A 97 -5.00 -6.56 13.48
N GLU A 98 -6.17 -7.03 13.92
CA GLU A 98 -7.45 -6.71 13.28
C GLU A 98 -7.58 -5.18 13.27
N THR A 99 -7.62 -4.56 12.09
CA THR A 99 -7.95 -3.14 12.00
C THR A 99 -9.46 -3.05 12.13
N GLU A 100 -9.95 -2.79 13.35
CA GLU A 100 -11.36 -2.50 13.57
C GLU A 100 -11.71 -1.23 12.81
N VAL A 101 -12.27 -1.38 11.61
CA VAL A 101 -12.96 -0.30 10.89
C VAL A 101 -14.31 -0.09 11.56
N GLY A 102 -14.28 0.28 12.84
CA GLY A 102 -15.45 0.71 13.59
C GLY A 102 -16.00 2.00 12.98
N ASN A 103 -17.31 2.21 13.05
CA ASN A 103 -18.03 3.32 12.43
C ASN A 103 -17.44 4.70 12.83
N MET A 104 -16.45 5.21 12.09
CA MET A 104 -15.69 6.42 12.43
C MET A 104 -16.47 7.68 12.00
N GLN A 105 -17.54 7.97 12.73
CA GLN A 105 -18.32 9.20 12.54
C GLN A 105 -17.62 10.40 13.20
N GLY A 106 -17.66 11.55 12.51
CA GLY A 106 -17.17 12.82 13.02
C GLY A 106 -16.14 13.48 12.11
N SER A 107 -15.53 14.54 12.63
CA SER A 107 -14.50 15.30 11.93
C SER A 107 -13.10 14.81 12.29
N PHE A 108 -12.23 14.74 11.27
CA PHE A 108 -10.86 14.25 11.42
C PHE A 108 -9.86 15.13 10.66
N PHE A 109 -8.67 15.28 11.22
CA PHE A 109 -7.47 15.67 10.49
C PHE A 109 -6.95 14.44 9.76
N ASN A 110 -7.30 14.33 8.48
CA ASN A 110 -6.84 13.24 7.62
C ASN A 110 -5.44 13.58 7.12
N PHE A 111 -4.44 12.83 7.60
CA PHE A 111 -3.06 13.07 7.20
C PHE A 111 -2.83 12.63 5.75
N PRO A 112 -2.08 13.43 4.96
CA PRO A 112 -1.60 12.96 3.67
C PRO A 112 -0.59 11.84 3.89
N SER A 113 -0.36 11.05 2.84
CA SER A 113 0.79 10.15 2.85
C SER A 113 2.10 10.96 2.84
N ILE A 114 3.07 10.58 3.67
CA ILE A 114 4.36 11.26 3.80
C ILE A 114 5.41 10.42 3.08
N ILE A 115 5.99 11.00 2.02
CA ILE A 115 6.91 10.31 1.12
C ILE A 115 8.27 10.99 1.17
N GLY A 116 9.33 10.20 1.30
CA GLY A 116 10.69 10.71 1.18
C GLY A 116 11.62 9.68 0.56
N ARG A 117 12.85 10.11 0.31
CA ARG A 117 13.90 9.28 -0.24
C ARG A 117 15.21 9.47 0.49
N LEU A 118 15.92 8.35 0.65
CA LEU A 118 17.17 8.28 1.39
C LEU A 118 18.26 7.69 0.51
N PHE A 119 19.35 8.45 0.37
CA PHE A 119 20.52 8.09 -0.42
C PHE A 119 21.77 8.11 0.44
N ASN A 120 22.78 7.34 0.03
CA ASN A 120 24.11 7.47 0.58
C ASN A 120 24.73 8.79 0.08
N GLY A 121 25.27 9.60 0.99
CA GLY A 121 25.81 10.92 0.70
C GLY A 121 27.15 10.92 -0.05
N GLU A 122 27.88 9.81 -0.06
CA GLU A 122 29.16 9.69 -0.77
C GLU A 122 28.98 9.24 -2.22
N ASN A 123 28.06 8.30 -2.46
CA ASN A 123 27.92 7.64 -3.76
C ASN A 123 26.53 7.76 -4.41
N PHE A 124 25.58 8.44 -3.75
CA PHE A 124 24.22 8.67 -4.22
C PHE A 124 23.39 7.41 -4.48
N SER A 125 23.86 6.25 -4.04
CA SER A 125 23.10 5.01 -4.13
C SER A 125 21.92 5.01 -3.15
N PRO A 126 20.77 4.39 -3.49
CA PRO A 126 19.66 4.30 -2.57
C PRO A 126 20.01 3.48 -1.32
N ILE A 127 19.62 3.97 -0.14
CA ILE A 127 19.83 3.27 1.13
C ILE A 127 18.83 2.11 1.28
N SER A 128 19.33 0.96 1.74
CA SER A 128 18.53 -0.17 2.24
C SER A 128 18.99 -0.57 3.64
N ASP A 129 18.22 -1.44 4.29
CA ASP A 129 18.58 -2.09 5.55
C ASP A 129 18.74 -1.14 6.75
N VAL A 130 18.12 0.04 6.67
CA VAL A 130 18.05 1.05 7.73
C VAL A 130 16.60 1.32 8.15
N LYS A 131 16.38 1.61 9.44
CA LYS A 131 15.06 1.99 9.96
C LYS A 131 14.85 3.50 9.89
N VAL A 132 13.79 3.92 9.21
CA VAL A 132 13.33 5.31 9.17
C VAL A 132 12.14 5.47 10.10
N TYR A 133 12.13 6.51 10.92
CA TYR A 133 11.04 6.81 11.84
C TYR A 133 10.35 8.10 11.42
N LEU A 134 9.03 8.13 11.55
CA LEU A 134 8.26 9.36 11.57
C LEU A 134 7.87 9.64 13.02
N LEU A 135 8.33 10.77 13.56
CA LEU A 135 8.15 11.14 14.96
C LEU A 135 7.30 12.41 15.09
N GLU A 136 6.46 12.46 16.11
CA GLU A 136 5.83 13.68 16.63
C GLU A 136 6.23 13.80 18.10
N ASN A 137 6.83 14.93 18.50
CA ASN A 137 7.37 15.13 19.86
C ASN A 137 8.31 14.01 20.36
N GLY A 138 9.10 13.43 19.45
CA GLY A 138 10.05 12.35 19.74
C GLY A 138 9.42 10.95 19.87
N VAL A 139 8.11 10.81 19.65
CA VAL A 139 7.39 9.54 19.73
C VAL A 139 6.95 9.09 18.32
N PRO A 140 7.06 7.79 17.96
CA PRO A 140 6.57 7.29 16.68
C PRO A 140 5.09 7.61 16.47
N VAL A 141 4.80 8.24 15.34
CA VAL A 141 3.43 8.57 14.92
C VAL A 141 2.64 7.27 14.67
N PRO A 142 1.43 7.13 15.25
CA PRO A 142 0.55 6.00 14.97
C PRO A 142 0.19 5.91 13.49
N VAL A 143 0.05 4.69 12.98
CA VAL A 143 -0.19 4.40 11.57
C VAL A 143 -1.63 3.97 11.35
N ILE A 144 -2.17 4.23 10.15
CA ILE A 144 -3.58 3.94 9.86
C ILE A 144 -3.89 2.44 9.81
N ASP A 145 -2.93 1.63 9.34
CA ASP A 145 -3.07 0.19 9.15
C ASP A 145 -1.70 -0.49 9.35
N PRO A 146 -1.63 -1.74 9.86
CA PRO A 146 -0.38 -2.44 10.15
C PRO A 146 0.56 -2.65 8.95
N ASN A 147 0.07 -2.56 7.71
CA ASN A 147 0.91 -2.64 6.51
C ASN A 147 1.72 -1.36 6.28
N TRP A 148 1.36 -0.27 6.94
CA TRP A 148 2.07 1.02 6.90
C TRP A 148 2.93 1.15 8.15
N GLN A 149 4.11 0.55 8.14
CA GLN A 149 4.90 0.42 9.36
C GLN A 149 5.61 1.73 9.76
N ASN A 150 5.69 1.97 11.07
CA ASN A 150 6.55 2.98 11.68
C ASN A 150 7.25 2.37 12.91
N PRO A 151 8.57 2.11 12.86
CA PRO A 151 9.52 2.48 11.80
C PRO A 151 9.28 1.78 10.47
N TYR A 152 9.63 2.47 9.38
CA TYR A 152 9.71 1.91 8.05
C TYR A 152 11.07 1.25 7.84
N MET A 153 11.07 -0.03 7.48
CA MET A 153 12.28 -0.77 7.15
C MET A 153 12.63 -0.56 5.68
N MET A 154 13.74 0.14 5.40
CA MET A 154 14.20 0.36 4.03
C MET A 154 14.58 -0.96 3.36
N VAL A 155 14.01 -1.22 2.19
CA VAL A 155 14.29 -2.44 1.40
C VAL A 155 14.79 -2.07 0.01
N ILE A 156 15.73 -2.85 -0.52
CA ILE A 156 16.47 -2.53 -1.75
C ILE A 156 15.58 -2.30 -2.98
N ASN A 157 14.42 -2.96 -3.04
CA ASN A 157 13.48 -2.89 -4.15
C ASN A 157 12.58 -1.63 -4.14
N THR A 158 12.75 -0.72 -3.18
CA THR A 158 12.02 0.56 -3.11
C THR A 158 12.81 1.74 -3.68
N ALA A 159 14.01 1.50 -4.21
CA ALA A 159 14.91 2.53 -4.73
C ALA A 159 15.09 3.70 -3.73
N GLY A 160 15.27 3.36 -2.44
CA GLY A 160 15.50 4.32 -1.37
C GLY A 160 14.26 5.13 -0.99
N THR A 161 13.05 4.70 -1.37
CA THR A 161 11.81 5.40 -1.02
C THR A 161 11.20 4.83 0.25
N TYR A 162 10.91 5.68 1.23
CA TYR A 162 10.05 5.33 2.36
C TYR A 162 8.71 6.06 2.27
N LEU A 163 7.73 5.49 2.95
CA LEU A 163 6.36 5.96 2.90
C LEU A 163 5.69 5.72 4.25
N PHE A 164 5.17 6.78 4.85
CA PHE A 164 4.35 6.73 6.05
C PHE A 164 2.94 7.17 5.74
N TRP A 165 1.98 6.58 6.44
CA TRP A 165 0.61 7.06 6.42
C TRP A 165 0.05 7.12 7.84
N PRO A 166 0.12 8.31 8.46
CA PRO A 166 -0.33 8.50 9.83
C PRO A 166 -1.83 8.21 10.00
N HIS A 167 -2.19 7.68 11.16
CA HIS A 167 -3.58 7.50 11.53
C HIS A 167 -4.27 8.87 11.65
N PRO A 168 -5.47 9.08 11.05
CA PRO A 168 -6.21 10.33 11.19
C PRO A 168 -6.47 10.68 12.66
N LEU A 169 -6.35 11.97 12.98
CA LEU A 169 -6.60 12.48 14.33
C LEU A 169 -8.00 13.07 14.41
N ARG A 170 -8.77 12.73 15.46
CA ARG A 170 -10.10 13.31 15.66
C ARG A 170 -10.01 14.83 15.87
N ALA A 171 -10.89 15.57 15.20
CA ALA A 171 -11.05 17.01 15.32
C ALA A 171 -12.33 17.36 16.11
N GLU A 172 -12.37 18.56 16.68
CA GLU A 172 -13.55 19.07 17.40
C GLU A 172 -14.71 19.39 16.46
N GLY A 173 -14.42 19.70 15.20
CA GLY A 173 -15.39 20.02 14.16
C GLY A 173 -14.74 20.07 12.79
N GLU A 174 -15.54 20.31 11.76
CA GLU A 174 -15.11 20.46 10.37
C GLU A 174 -14.55 21.87 10.10
N GLY A 175 -13.57 21.98 9.20
CA GLY A 175 -13.01 23.27 8.80
C GLY A 175 -12.01 23.87 9.79
N ILE A 176 -11.60 23.12 10.82
CA ILE A 176 -10.56 23.56 11.75
C ILE A 176 -9.21 23.36 11.08
N GLU A 177 -8.38 24.41 11.06
CA GLU A 177 -6.99 24.30 10.61
C GLU A 177 -6.06 24.06 11.80
N ARG A 178 -5.15 23.10 11.63
CA ARG A 178 -4.11 22.82 12.61
C ARG A 178 -2.79 22.53 11.90
N THR A 179 -1.72 23.15 12.40
CA THR A 179 -0.35 22.84 11.99
C THR A 179 0.19 21.70 12.83
N PHE A 180 0.77 20.71 12.15
CA PHE A 180 1.45 19.57 12.75
C PHE A 180 2.94 19.69 12.48
N ALA A 181 3.75 19.50 13.51
CA ALA A 181 5.21 19.50 13.44
C ALA A 181 5.71 18.07 13.69
N MET A 182 6.42 17.51 12.72
CA MET A 182 6.91 16.15 12.73
C MET A 182 8.40 16.11 12.37
N GLU A 183 9.04 14.97 12.59
CA GLU A 183 10.44 14.76 12.26
C GLU A 183 10.62 13.40 11.57
N ILE A 184 11.41 13.37 10.50
CA ILE A 184 12.02 12.13 10.01
C ILE A 184 13.31 11.90 10.79
N SER A 185 13.42 10.74 11.41
CA SER A 185 14.59 10.34 12.19
C SER A 185 15.17 9.03 11.66
N VAL A 186 16.49 8.99 11.54
CA VAL A 186 17.26 7.77 11.27
C VAL A 186 18.40 7.70 12.26
N ASP A 187 18.47 6.59 12.98
CA ASP A 187 19.58 6.29 13.88
C ASP A 187 20.07 4.88 13.59
N ASP A 188 21.24 4.79 12.98
CA ASP A 188 21.84 3.55 12.52
C ASP A 188 23.32 3.50 12.94
N PRO A 189 23.85 2.33 13.34
CA PRO A 189 25.26 2.22 13.72
C PRO A 189 26.25 2.57 12.61
N LEU A 190 25.88 2.39 11.33
CA LEU A 190 26.78 2.58 10.18
C LEU A 190 26.75 4.00 9.63
N TYR A 191 25.75 4.81 9.98
CA TYR A 191 25.53 6.14 9.41
C TYR A 191 25.40 7.21 10.50
N GLU A 192 25.77 8.44 10.17
CA GLU A 192 25.48 9.59 11.02
C GLU A 192 23.96 9.70 11.27
N SER A 193 23.58 10.06 12.49
CA SER A 193 22.16 10.21 12.84
C SER A 193 21.54 11.37 12.07
N LEU A 194 20.40 11.12 11.43
CA LEU A 194 19.66 12.10 10.64
C LEU A 194 18.38 12.49 11.37
N ARG A 195 18.14 13.80 11.50
CA ARG A 195 16.90 14.37 12.04
C ARG A 195 16.44 15.54 11.17
N ILE A 196 15.25 15.43 10.59
CA ILE A 196 14.71 16.44 9.68
C ILE A 196 13.32 16.84 10.17
N PRO A 197 13.19 18.00 10.82
CA PRO A 197 11.90 18.54 11.19
C PRO A 197 11.18 19.09 9.96
N PHE A 198 9.85 18.97 9.95
CA PHE A 198 8.98 19.57 8.95
C PHE A 198 7.60 19.85 9.55
N GLU A 199 6.87 20.76 8.92
CA GLU A 199 5.53 21.13 9.34
C GLU A 199 4.59 21.23 8.15
N PHE A 200 3.30 21.00 8.41
CA PHE A 200 2.24 21.17 7.44
C PHE A 200 0.91 21.44 8.15
N THR A 201 0.04 22.19 7.48
CA THR A 201 -1.29 22.53 7.99
C THR A 201 -2.33 21.62 7.36
N ILE A 202 -3.22 21.08 8.18
CA ILE A 202 -4.36 20.27 7.74
C ILE A 202 -5.66 20.94 8.18
N THR A 203 -6.62 20.98 7.26
CA THR A 203 -8.00 21.36 7.55
C THR A 203 -8.81 20.10 7.84
N SER A 204 -9.51 20.06 8.97
CA SER A 204 -10.35 18.92 9.35
C SER A 204 -11.54 18.76 8.39
N GLN A 205 -11.90 17.50 8.11
CA GLN A 205 -13.02 17.14 7.23
C GLN A 205 -14.02 16.30 8.02
N ASN A 206 -15.32 16.44 7.76
CA ASN A 206 -16.36 15.61 8.39
C ASN A 206 -16.46 14.21 7.79
N ARG A 207 -15.32 13.52 7.72
CA ARG A 207 -15.19 12.13 7.26
C ARG A 207 -13.85 11.56 7.71
N PHE A 208 -13.84 10.26 7.93
CA PHE A 208 -12.61 9.47 8.01
C PHE A 208 -12.17 9.07 6.59
N VAL A 209 -10.87 9.20 6.29
CA VAL A 209 -10.29 8.76 5.02
C VAL A 209 -9.38 7.56 5.27
N ASP A 210 -9.82 6.39 4.77
CA ASP A 210 -9.17 5.09 4.93
C ASP A 210 -8.58 4.54 3.63
N PHE A 211 -8.45 5.38 2.60
CA PHE A 211 -7.80 5.03 1.34
C PHE A 211 -6.69 6.02 0.99
N VAL A 212 -5.62 5.51 0.37
CA VAL A 212 -4.51 6.36 -0.09
C VAL A 212 -4.96 7.16 -1.30
N ASN A 213 -4.88 8.47 -1.19
CA ASN A 213 -4.96 9.35 -2.35
C ASN A 213 -3.53 9.68 -2.84
N SER A 214 -3.12 9.10 -3.97
CA SER A 214 -1.78 9.32 -4.54
C SER A 214 -1.51 10.77 -4.95
N SER A 215 -2.56 11.57 -5.18
CA SER A 215 -2.44 13.00 -5.47
C SER A 215 -2.30 13.88 -4.23
N ASP A 216 -2.61 13.33 -3.04
CA ASP A 216 -2.60 14.03 -1.75
C ASP A 216 -1.46 13.47 -0.89
N SER A 217 -0.24 13.79 -1.29
CA SER A 217 0.99 13.33 -0.64
C SER A 217 1.88 14.50 -0.26
N PHE A 218 2.40 14.46 0.96
CA PHE A 218 3.42 15.38 1.44
C PHE A 218 4.80 14.80 1.11
N ARG A 219 5.57 15.51 0.28
CA ARG A 219 6.87 15.05 -0.21
C ARG A 219 8.00 15.77 0.49
N ILE A 220 8.83 15.00 1.17
CA ILE A 220 10.07 15.46 1.79
C ILE A 220 11.16 15.43 0.72
N LYS A 221 11.96 16.51 0.63
CA LYS A 221 13.11 16.60 -0.29
C LYS A 221 14.07 15.45 -0.04
N ASP A 222 14.69 14.91 -1.09
CA ASP A 222 15.68 13.83 -1.00
C ASP A 222 16.72 14.08 0.10
N GLN A 223 17.00 13.04 0.88
CA GLN A 223 17.87 13.08 2.04
C GLN A 223 19.09 12.20 1.85
N TYR A 224 20.17 12.55 2.53
CA TYR A 224 21.46 11.90 2.40
C TYR A 224 21.98 11.45 3.75
N LEU A 225 22.31 10.18 3.88
CA LEU A 225 23.04 9.62 5.01
C LEU A 225 24.52 9.52 4.68
N PHE A 226 25.36 10.02 5.58
CA PHE A 226 26.81 9.88 5.47
C PHE A 226 27.26 8.72 6.38
N PRO A 227 28.12 7.81 5.89
CA PRO A 227 28.72 6.77 6.73
C PRO A 227 29.47 7.37 7.90
N ARG A 228 29.51 6.68 9.04
CA ARG A 228 30.40 7.07 10.16
C ARG A 228 31.84 6.70 9.81
N GLU A 229 32.78 7.57 10.17
CA GLU A 229 34.23 7.30 10.10
C GLU A 229 34.67 6.15 11.03
#